data_AF-A0A496ZLE5-F1
#
_entry.id   AF-A0A496ZLE5-F1
#
_cell.length_a   1.000
_cell.length_b   1.000
_cell.length_c   1.000
_cell.angle_alpha   90.00
_cell.angle_beta   90.00
_cell.angle_gamma   90.00
#
_symmetry.space_group_name_H-M   'P 1'
#
loop_
_entity.id
_entity.type
_entity.pdbx_description
1 polymer ?
#
loop_
_entity_poly.entity_id
_entity_poly.type
_entity_poly.pdbx_seq_one_letter_code
_entity_poly.pdbx_strand_id
1 'polypeptide(L)' 'MSFIQLRDVSFRYETQKNYLFKNVSFTVGDGEKLAII' A
#
# COMPACT_ATOMS: atom_id res chain seq x y z
N MET A 1 -13.83 7.12 10.93
CA MET A 1 -12.56 6.48 11.33
C MET A 1 -11.83 6.09 10.04
N SER A 2 -10.55 5.69 10.10
CA SER A 2 -9.86 5.13 8.94
C SER A 2 -9.86 3.61 9.05
N PHE A 3 -10.37 2.91 8.04
CA PHE A 3 -10.44 1.44 8.05
C PHE A 3 -9.09 0.82 7.65
N ILE A 4 -8.38 1.42 6.69
CA ILE A 4 -7.07 0.94 6.21
C ILE A 4 -6.08 2.10 6.17
N GLN A 5 -4.88 1.85 6.68
CA GLN A 5 -3.78 2.80 6.61
C GLN A 5 -2.46 2.08 6.31
N LEU A 6 -1.82 2.45 5.20
CA LEU A 6 -0.45 2.08 4.89
C LEU A 6 0.44 3.32 5.03
N ARG A 7 1.57 3.16 5.71
CA ARG A 7 2.59 4.20 5.85
C ARG A 7 3.94 3.64 5.44
N ASP A 8 4.54 4.25 4.43
CA ASP A 8 5.88 3.98 3.91
C ASP A 8 6.15 2.49 3.63
N VAL A 9 5.15 1.80 3.11
CA VAL A 9 5.24 0.37 2.82
C VAL A 9 6.03 0.15 1.54
N SER A 10 7.02 -0.74 1.59
CA SER A 10 7.75 -1.21 0.42
C SER A 10 7.64 -2.72 0.34
N PHE A 11 7.44 -3.24 -0.86
CA PHE A 11 7.22 -4.66 -1.11
C PHE A 11 8.15 -5.16 -2.21
N ARG A 12 8.69 -6.36 -1.99
CA ARG A 12 9.43 -7.15 -2.98
C ARG A 12 9.16 -8.62 -2.75
N TYR A 13 9.23 -9.44 -3.80
CA TYR A 13 9.36 -10.87 -3.63
C TYR A 13 10.76 -11.20 -3.09
N GLU A 14 10.87 -12.22 -2.25
CA GLU A 14 12.13 -12.63 -1.61
C GLU A 14 13.25 -12.90 -2.63
N THR A 15 12.88 -13.45 -3.79
CA THR A 15 13.80 -13.79 -4.88
C THR A 15 14.21 -12.58 -5.74
N GLN A 16 13.60 -11.41 -5.54
CA GLN A 16 13.89 -10.21 -6.31
C GLN A 16 14.75 -9.22 -5.53
N LYS A 17 15.78 -8.70 -6.20
CA LYS A 17 16.69 -7.70 -5.61
C LYS A 17 16.01 -6.35 -5.40
N ASN A 18 15.15 -5.95 -6.33
CA ASN A 18 14.52 -4.62 -6.36
C ASN A 18 13.12 -4.64 -5.75
N TYR A 19 12.71 -3.49 -5.22
CA TYR A 19 11.34 -3.28 -4.76
C TYR A 19 10.37 -3.16 -5.93
N LEU A 20 9.25 -3.86 -5.85
CA LEU A 20 8.11 -3.74 -6.75
C LEU A 20 7.26 -2.51 -6.39
N PHE A 21 7.01 -2.34 -5.11
CA PHE A 21 6.40 -1.13 -4.56
C PHE A 21 7.37 -0.50 -3.58
N LYS A 22 7.52 0.82 -3.64
CA LYS A 22 8.46 1.54 -2.82
C LYS A 22 7.78 2.78 -2.22
N ASN A 23 7.89 2.94 -0.91
CA ASN A 23 7.38 4.08 -0.15
C ASN A 23 5.90 4.38 -0.41
N VAL A 24 5.06 3.34 -0.46
CA VAL A 24 3.62 3.49 -0.68
C VAL A 24 2.94 3.90 0.63
N SER A 25 2.27 5.05 0.59
CA SER A 25 1.51 5.61 1.71
C SER A 25 0.11 5.99 1.21
N PHE A 26 -0.92 5.39 1.82
CA PHE A 26 -2.31 5.78 1.57
C PHE A 26 -3.20 5.44 2.77
N THR A 27 -4.34 6.12 2.85
CA THR A 27 -5.37 5.88 3.86
C THR A 27 -6.70 5.73 3.13
N VAL A 28 -7.49 4.72 3.52
CA VAL A 28 -8.86 4.53 3.07
C VAL A 28 -9.77 4.75 4.27
N GLY A 29 -10.62 5.77 4.16
CA GLY A 29 -11.64 6.10 5.14
C GLY A 29 -12.80 5.11 5.14
N ASP A 30 -13.56 5.09 6.23
CA ASP A 30 -14.78 4.28 6.31
C ASP A 30 -15.77 4.68 5.21
N GLY A 31 -16.25 3.71 4.44
CA GLY A 31 -17.22 3.93 3.35
C GLY A 31 -16.60 4.36 2.01
N GLU A 32 -15.30 4.65 1.96
CA GLU A 32 -14.59 4.91 0.70
C GLU A 32 -14.36 3.62 -0.09
N LYS A 33 -14.44 3.73 -1.43
CA LYS A 33 -14.16 2.62 -2.34
C LYS A 33 -12.78 2.82 -2.97
N LEU A 34 -11.95 1.79 -2.90
CA LEU A 34 -10.63 1.76 -3.53
C LEU A 34 -10.66 0.86 -4.76
N ALA A 35 -10.14 1.35 -5.88
CA ALA A 35 -9.82 0.55 -7.06
C ALA A 35 -8.30 0.55 -7.26
N ILE A 36 -7.74 -0.62 -7.55
CA ILE A 36 -6.33 -0.79 -7.91
C ILE A 36 -6.31 -1.22 -9.38
N ILE A 37 -5.58 -0.47 -10.22
CA ILE A 37 -5.46 -0.69 -11.67
C ILE A 37 -4.02 -0.98 -12.06
#